data_AF-A0A7J8QD94-F1
#
_entry.id   AF-A0A7J8QD94-F1
#
_cell.length_a   1.000
_cell.length_b   1.000
_cell.length_c   1.000
_cell.angle_alpha   90.00
_cell.angle_beta   90.00
_cell.angle_gamma   90.00
#
_symmetry.space_group_name_H-M   'P 1'
#
loop_
_entity.id
_entity.type
_entity.pdbx_description
1 polymer ?
#
loop_
_entity_poly.entity_id
_entity_poly.type
_entity_poly.pdbx_seq_one_letter_code
_entity_poly.pdbx_strand_id
1 'polypeptide(L)' 'MASNSLTSSRTSGSSWTAKQNKLFEKALAKYDKDTPDRWHNIAKAVGGKSVEEVKLHYEILVRDLKDIES' A
#
# COMPACT_ATOMS: atom_id res chain seq x y z
N MET A 1 -11.85 -33.73 -12.86
CA MET A 1 -12.05 -33.57 -11.40
C MET A 1 -10.67 -33.45 -10.80
N ALA A 2 -10.22 -32.40 -10.12
CA ALA A 2 -10.85 -31.20 -9.60
C ALA A 2 -9.85 -30.03 -9.76
N SER A 3 -10.31 -28.90 -10.31
CA SER A 3 -9.53 -27.66 -10.33
C SER A 3 -9.66 -27.00 -8.96
N ASN A 4 -8.62 -27.16 -8.13
CA ASN A 4 -8.57 -26.60 -6.79
C ASN A 4 -7.87 -25.24 -6.86
N SER A 5 -8.61 -24.14 -6.97
CA SER A 5 -8.16 -22.78 -6.60
C SER A 5 -9.33 -21.83 -6.52
N LEU A 6 -10.05 -21.88 -5.40
CA LEU A 6 -11.11 -20.95 -5.03
C LEU A 6 -10.85 -20.42 -3.62
N THR A 7 -9.79 -19.64 -3.40
CA THR A 7 -9.69 -18.62 -2.34
C THR A 7 -8.48 -17.75 -2.73
N SER A 8 -8.50 -16.44 -2.87
CA SER A 8 -9.50 -15.42 -2.60
C SER A 8 -9.52 -14.51 -3.82
N SER A 9 -10.64 -13.84 -4.06
CA SER A 9 -10.63 -12.63 -4.86
C SER A 9 -9.45 -11.79 -4.39
N ARG A 10 -8.45 -11.63 -5.25
CA ARG A 10 -7.52 -10.51 -5.12
C ARG A 10 -8.45 -9.33 -5.27
N THR A 11 -8.87 -8.80 -4.13
CA THR A 11 -9.63 -7.58 -4.00
C THR A 11 -9.13 -6.66 -5.09
N SER A 12 -10.03 -6.17 -5.92
CA SER A 12 -9.78 -5.29 -7.06
C SER A 12 -9.11 -3.95 -6.69
N GLY A 13 -8.41 -3.89 -5.55
CA GLY A 13 -7.47 -2.86 -5.17
C GLY A 13 -6.44 -2.74 -6.29
N SER A 14 -6.40 -1.55 -6.88
CA SER A 14 -5.63 -1.24 -8.05
C SER A 14 -4.20 -1.79 -7.88
N SER A 15 -3.75 -2.66 -8.79
CA SER A 15 -2.39 -3.19 -8.76
C SER A 15 -1.40 -2.04 -8.68
N TRP A 16 -0.53 -2.04 -7.66
CA TRP A 16 0.49 -1.00 -7.51
C TRP A 16 1.57 -1.18 -8.56
N THR A 17 1.77 -0.15 -9.39
CA THR A 17 2.89 -0.14 -10.33
C THR A 17 4.20 0.14 -9.59
N ALA A 18 5.33 -0.30 -10.16
CA ALA A 18 6.65 -0.01 -9.58
C ALA A 18 6.90 1.50 -9.40
N LYS A 19 6.38 2.33 -10.33
CA LYS A 19 6.46 3.79 -10.24
C LYS A 19 5.66 4.32 -9.04
N GLN A 20 4.42 3.85 -8.85
CA GLN A 20 3.59 4.25 -7.72
C GLN A 20 4.20 3.81 -6.40
N ASN A 21 4.73 2.58 -6.32
CA ASN A 21 5.38 2.08 -5.11
C ASN A 21 6.60 2.94 -4.74
N LYS A 22 7.43 3.30 -5.73
CA LYS A 22 8.58 4.20 -5.52
C LYS A 22 8.15 5.60 -5.06
N LEU A 23 7.04 6.13 -5.58
CA LEU A 23 6.50 7.41 -5.12
C LEU A 23 5.95 7.30 -3.70
N PHE A 24 5.31 6.18 -3.36
CA PHE A 24 4.79 5.91 -2.03
C PHE A 24 5.90 5.84 -0.99
N GLU A 25 6.97 5.09 -1.23
CA GLU A 25 8.13 5.03 -0.32
C GLU A 25 8.77 6.41 -0.12
N LYS A 26 8.95 7.19 -1.20
CA LYS A 26 9.44 8.57 -1.11
C LYS A 26 8.50 9.47 -0.30
N ALA A 27 7.19 9.30 -0.48
CA ALA A 27 6.19 10.05 0.26
C ALA A 27 6.17 9.65 1.74
N LEU A 28 6.34 8.38 2.08
CA LEU A 28 6.48 7.92 3.47
C LEU A 28 7.71 8.51 4.16
N ALA A 29 8.82 8.65 3.43
CA ALA A 29 10.05 9.28 3.94
C ALA A 29 9.89 10.80 4.13
N LYS A 30 9.05 11.44 3.33
CA LYS A 30 8.78 12.89 3.41
C LYS A 30 7.73 13.24 4.47
N TYR A 31 6.68 12.43 4.58
CA TYR A 31 5.56 12.63 5.49
C TYR A 31 5.66 11.60 6.61
N ASP A 32 6.25 12.03 7.72
CA ASP A 32 6.41 11.23 8.94
C ASP A 32 5.07 10.96 9.64
N LYS A 33 5.13 10.35 10.83
CA LYS A 33 3.94 9.98 11.60
C LYS A 33 3.21 11.19 12.20
N ASP A 34 3.91 12.29 12.40
CA ASP A 34 3.39 13.51 13.03
C ASP A 34 2.82 14.50 12.01
N THR A 35 3.03 14.23 10.72
CA THR A 35 2.48 15.02 9.62
C THR A 35 0.94 14.99 9.65
N PRO A 36 0.27 16.15 9.78
CA PRO A 36 -1.18 16.22 9.66
C PRO A 36 -1.61 15.80 8.25
N ASP A 37 -2.75 15.12 8.15
CA ASP A 37 -3.28 14.60 6.87
C ASP A 37 -2.28 13.76 6.07
N ARG A 38 -1.34 13.09 6.76
CA ARG A 38 -0.28 12.25 6.18
C ARG A 38 -0.75 11.44 4.98
N TRP A 39 -1.85 10.69 5.15
CA TRP A 39 -2.37 9.79 4.13
C TRP A 39 -2.93 10.52 2.90
N HIS A 40 -3.58 11.68 3.09
CA HIS A 40 -4.02 12.53 1.99
C HIS A 40 -2.83 13.06 1.18
N ASN A 41 -1.77 13.49 1.88
CA ASN A 41 -0.54 13.99 1.26
C ASN A 41 0.19 12.89 0.48
N ILE A 42 0.23 11.66 1.00
CA ILE A 42 0.80 10.50 0.30
C ILE A 42 -0.05 10.13 -0.92
N ALA A 43 -1.38 10.03 -0.80
CA ALA A 43 -2.26 9.72 -1.92
C ALA A 43 -2.10 10.74 -3.07
N LYS A 44 -2.01 12.02 -2.73
CA LYS A 44 -1.74 13.10 -3.69
C LYS A 44 -0.37 12.98 -4.36
N ALA A 45 0.66 12.57 -3.60
CA ALA A 45 2.02 12.41 -4.13
C ALA A 45 2.18 11.18 -5.04
N VAL A 46 1.48 10.08 -4.71
CA VAL A 46 1.48 8.84 -5.51
C VAL A 46 0.69 9.04 -6.81
N GLY A 47 -0.48 9.68 -6.72
CA GLY A 47 -1.39 9.89 -7.84
C GLY A 47 -2.12 8.61 -8.28
N GLY A 48 -3.42 8.74 -8.55
CA GLY A 48 -4.25 7.61 -9.00
C GLY A 48 -4.46 6.52 -7.96
N LYS A 49 -4.29 6.84 -6.67
CA LYS A 49 -4.63 5.98 -5.52
C LYS A 49 -5.48 6.78 -4.53
N SER A 50 -6.45 6.12 -3.93
CA SER A 50 -7.22 6.72 -2.82
C SER A 50 -6.44 6.67 -1.51
N VAL A 51 -6.92 7.41 -0.52
CA VAL A 51 -6.34 7.41 0.84
C VAL A 51 -6.44 6.03 1.47
N GLU A 52 -7.54 5.32 1.23
CA GLU A 52 -7.82 3.97 1.72
C GLU A 52 -6.86 2.96 1.09
N GLU A 53 -6.61 3.06 -0.23
CA GLU A 53 -5.65 2.21 -0.92
C GLU A 53 -4.22 2.43 -0.41
N VAL A 54 -3.85 3.66 -0.09
CA VAL A 54 -2.55 4.00 0.49
C VAL A 54 -2.40 3.43 1.91
N LYS A 55 -3.43 3.56 2.75
CA LYS A 55 -3.43 2.99 4.11
C LYS A 55 -3.30 1.47 4.08
N LEU A 56 -4.09 0.81 3.24
CA LEU A 56 -4.03 -0.65 3.08
C LEU A 56 -2.64 -1.10 2.61
N HIS A 57 -2.05 -0.41 1.64
CA HIS A 57 -0.71 -0.73 1.15
C HIS A 57 0.36 -0.55 2.23
N TYR A 58 0.21 0.46 3.09
CA TYR A 58 1.08 0.65 4.25
C TYR A 58 0.95 -0.47 5.28
N GLU A 59 -0.27 -0.92 5.58
CA GLU A 59 -0.49 -2.03 6.53
C GLU A 59 0.15 -3.33 6.05
N ILE A 60 0.06 -3.63 4.75
CA ILE A 60 0.74 -4.77 4.12
C ILE A 60 2.25 -4.63 4.28
N LEU A 61 2.82 -3.46 3.94
CA LEU A 61 4.26 -3.21 4.11
C LEU A 61 4.72 -3.42 5.56
N VAL A 62 3.97 -2.94 6.54
CA VAL A 62 4.30 -3.10 7.97
C VAL A 62 4.21 -4.56 8.39
N ARG A 63 3.25 -5.32 7.87
CA ARG A 63 3.14 -6.76 8.14
C ARG A 63 4.34 -7.50 7.58
N ASP A 64 4.68 -7.26 6.31
CA ASP A 64 5.81 -7.92 5.65
C ASP A 64 7.13 -7.63 6.39
N LEU A 65 7.33 -6.41 6.89
CA LEU A 65 8.50 -6.07 7.70
C LEU A 65 8.56 -6.84 9.03
N LYS A 66 7.42 -7.03 9.70
CA LYS A 66 7.36 -7.80 10.95
C LYS A 66 7.63 -9.28 10.74
N ASP A 67 7.15 -9.83 9.62
CA ASP A 67 7.36 -11.24 9.27
C ASP A 67 8.83 -11.51 8.90
N ILE A 68 9.62 -10.50 8.48
CA ILE A 68 11.07 -10.61 8.24
C ILE A 68 11.89 -10.62 9.55
N GLU A 69 11.39 -9.98 10.60
CA GLU A 69 12.08 -9.86 11.91
C GLU A 69 11.79 -11.02 12.88
N SER A 70 10.92 -11.97 12.50
CA SER A 70 10.51 -13.14 13.30
C SER A 70 11.38 -14.37 13.03
#